data_AF-A0A4Q8QEP0-F1
#
_entry.id   AF-A0A4Q8QEP0-F1
#
_cell.length_a   1.000
_cell.length_b   1.000
_cell.length_c   1.000
_cell.angle_alpha   90.00
_cell.angle_beta   90.00
_cell.angle_gamma   90.00
#
_symmetry.space_group_name_H-M   'P 1'
#
loop_
_entity.id
_entity.type
_entity.pdbx_description
1 polymer ?
#
loop_
_entity_poly.entity_id
_entity_poly.type
_entity_poly.pdbx_seq_one_letter_code
_entity_poly.pdbx_strand_id
1 'polypeptide(L)'
;MIARRLIAFVFIAIALILGIIFYSQIEFPVDVRSYFRFSTYDRFGPLAISIELLVAGWYLFTGHSKANFALALFAFTALLDPFFNLTGIFTSMVPLYATLLFVACALVALYIAFSNAFGTGRISFLTAMGSFVLGAAVELFFNYW
;
A
#
# COMPACT_ATOMS: atom_id res chain seq x y z
N MET A 1 11.31 -7.39 -19.98
CA MET A 1 11.37 -5.92 -19.88
C MET A 1 10.03 -5.23 -20.13
N ILE A 2 9.33 -5.53 -21.22
CA ILE A 2 8.03 -4.92 -21.55
C ILE A 2 6.96 -5.22 -20.48
N ALA A 3 6.80 -6.49 -20.09
CA ALA A 3 5.83 -6.89 -19.06
C ALA A 3 6.05 -6.17 -17.72
N ARG A 4 7.30 -6.03 -17.27
CA ARG A 4 7.66 -5.28 -16.05
C ARG A 4 7.17 -3.83 -16.12
N ARG A 5 7.47 -3.14 -17.23
CA ARG A 5 7.08 -1.74 -17.42
C ARG A 5 5.57 -1.58 -17.53
N LEU A 6 4.87 -2.53 -18.17
CA LEU A 6 3.42 -2.52 -18.27
C LEU A 6 2.76 -2.65 -16.90
N ILE A 7 3.17 -3.63 -16.09
CA ILE A 7 2.63 -3.83 -14.73
C ILE A 7 2.94 -2.60 -13.87
N ALA A 8 4.17 -2.10 -13.92
CA ALA A 8 4.55 -0.89 -13.20
C ALA A 8 3.71 0.33 -13.59
N PHE A 9 3.45 0.51 -14.89
CA PHE A 9 2.60 1.59 -15.38
C PHE A 9 1.16 1.46 -14.88
N VAL A 10 0.61 0.24 -14.88
CA VAL A 10 -0.72 -0.04 -14.33
C VAL A 10 -0.77 0.30 -12.83
N PHE A 11 0.23 -0.13 -12.06
CA PHE A 11 0.32 0.18 -10.63
C PHE A 11 0.40 1.68 -10.36
N ILE A 12 1.24 2.41 -11.10
CA ILE A 12 1.36 3.86 -11.00
C ILE A 12 0.03 4.54 -11.36
N ALA A 13 -0.61 4.15 -12.45
CA ALA A 13 -1.88 4.74 -12.88
C ALA A 13 -2.98 4.54 -11.83
N ILE A 14 -3.11 3.32 -11.30
CA ILE A 14 -4.05 3.00 -10.22
C ILE A 14 -3.75 3.85 -8.98
N ALA A 15 -2.49 3.90 -8.56
CA ALA A 15 -2.07 4.63 -7.38
C ALA A 15 -2.37 6.12 -7.48
N LEU A 16 -2.14 6.73 -8.65
CA LEU A 16 -2.45 8.13 -8.90
C LEU A 16 -3.95 8.40 -8.91
N ILE A 17 -4.73 7.56 -9.60
CA ILE A 17 -6.20 7.74 -9.68
C ILE A 17 -6.81 7.63 -8.29
N LEU A 18 -6.52 6.54 -7.56
CA LEU A 18 -7.05 6.34 -6.21
C LEU A 18 -6.48 7.37 -5.23
N GLY A 19 -5.20 7.71 -5.34
CA GLY A 19 -4.57 8.72 -4.51
C GLY A 19 -5.22 10.09 -4.65
N ILE A 20 -5.56 10.52 -5.87
CA ILE A 20 -6.30 11.76 -6.12
C ILE A 20 -7.70 11.70 -5.50
N ILE A 21 -8.41 10.58 -5.66
CA ILE A 21 -9.75 10.39 -5.10
C ILE A 21 -9.70 10.50 -3.57
N PHE A 22 -8.80 9.76 -2.92
CA PHE A 22 -8.68 9.76 -1.46
C PHE A 22 -8.19 11.10 -0.94
N TYR A 23 -7.21 11.72 -1.60
CA TYR A 23 -6.74 13.06 -1.22
C TYR A 23 -7.87 14.10 -1.28
N SER A 24 -8.75 14.01 -2.27
CA SER A 24 -9.88 14.95 -2.41
C SER A 24 -10.97 14.76 -1.33
N GLN A 25 -10.95 13.64 -0.61
CA GLN A 25 -11.89 13.34 0.47
C GLN A 25 -11.34 13.72 1.86
N ILE A 26 -10.07 14.14 1.94
CA ILE A 26 -9.45 14.56 3.19
C ILE A 26 -9.91 15.99 3.52
N GLU A 27 -10.63 16.12 4.63
CA GLU A 27 -10.95 17.42 5.22
C GLU A 27 -9.84 17.78 6.20
N PHE A 28 -9.06 18.82 5.87
CA PHE A 28 -8.01 19.29 6.74
C PHE A 28 -8.59 20.08 7.92
N PRO A 29 -8.28 19.71 9.17
CA PRO A 29 -8.76 20.47 10.32
C PRO A 29 -8.09 21.85 10.35
N VAL A 30 -8.88 22.87 10.71
CA VAL A 30 -8.40 24.26 10.80
C VAL A 30 -7.67 24.51 12.13
N ASP A 31 -7.91 23.68 13.15
CA ASP A 31 -7.32 23.83 14.47
C ASP A 31 -6.19 22.82 14.73
N VAL A 32 -5.11 23.30 15.38
CA VAL A 32 -3.91 22.50 15.70
C VAL A 32 -4.23 21.33 16.64
N ARG A 33 -5.26 21.43 17.48
CA ARG A 33 -5.63 20.36 18.43
C ARG A 33 -6.27 19.16 17.73
N SER A 34 -7.04 19.39 16.66
CA SER A 34 -7.66 18.32 15.88
C SER A 34 -6.64 17.51 15.10
N TYR A 35 -5.47 18.07 14.75
CA TYR A 35 -4.37 17.27 14.16
C TYR A 35 -3.86 16.17 15.09
N PHE A 36 -4.07 16.27 16.41
CA PHE A 36 -3.68 15.24 17.36
C PHE A 36 -4.82 14.27 17.70
N ARG A 37 -5.94 14.30 16.97
CA ARG A 37 -7.06 13.36 17.15
C ARG A 37 -6.97 12.21 16.16
N PHE A 38 -7.26 11.01 16.64
CA PHE A 38 -7.30 9.79 15.86
C PHE A 38 -8.15 9.89 14.59
N SER A 39 -9.35 10.47 14.71
CA SER A 39 -10.32 10.67 13.60
C SER A 39 -9.82 11.54 12.45
N THR A 40 -8.63 12.14 12.59
CA THR A 40 -7.95 12.86 11.52
C THR A 40 -7.01 11.95 10.77
N TYR A 41 -6.37 10.97 11.42
CA TYR A 41 -5.38 10.09 10.81
C TYR A 41 -6.00 8.91 10.04
N ASP A 42 -7.12 8.37 10.49
CA ASP A 42 -7.84 7.26 9.81
C ASP A 42 -8.16 7.54 8.34
N ARG A 43 -8.47 8.79 8.00
CA ARG A 43 -8.72 9.24 6.62
C ARG A 43 -7.49 9.18 5.71
N PHE A 44 -6.27 9.19 6.27
CA PHE A 44 -5.03 9.09 5.51
C PHE A 44 -4.63 7.66 5.17
N GLY A 45 -5.22 6.64 5.83
CA GLY A 45 -4.91 5.23 5.58
C GLY A 45 -5.02 4.83 4.10
N PRO A 46 -6.17 5.05 3.43
CA PRO A 46 -6.32 4.75 2.01
C PRO A 46 -5.29 5.49 1.12
N LEU A 47 -4.94 6.73 1.48
CA LEU A 47 -3.92 7.50 0.77
C LEU A 47 -2.51 6.93 0.97
N ALA A 48 -2.19 6.45 2.17
CA ALA A 48 -0.91 5.80 2.45
C ALA A 48 -0.72 4.54 1.60
N ILE A 49 -1.76 3.69 1.48
CA ILE A 49 -1.75 2.52 0.60
C ILE A 49 -1.51 2.92 -0.86
N SER A 50 -2.15 4.00 -1.34
CA SER A 50 -1.90 4.55 -2.68
C SER A 50 -0.45 4.99 -2.86
N ILE A 51 0.16 5.65 -1.86
CA ILE A 51 1.56 6.09 -1.92
C ILE A 51 2.50 4.88 -1.97
N GLU A 52 2.26 3.84 -1.17
CA GLU A 52 3.05 2.62 -1.20
C GLU A 52 2.99 1.93 -2.57
N LEU A 53 1.80 1.84 -3.18
CA LEU A 53 1.64 1.32 -4.54
C LEU A 53 2.38 2.18 -5.58
N LEU A 54 2.34 3.50 -5.44
CA LEU A 54 3.04 4.43 -6.32
C LEU A 54 4.56 4.22 -6.26
N VAL A 55 5.11 4.14 -5.04
CA VAL A 55 6.55 3.90 -4.82
C VAL A 55 6.95 2.52 -5.35
N ALA A 56 6.16 1.49 -5.07
CA ALA A 56 6.40 0.14 -5.56
C ALA A 56 6.36 0.08 -7.10
N GLY A 57 5.38 0.72 -7.72
CA GLY A 57 5.26 0.85 -9.17
C GLY A 57 6.45 1.59 -9.78
N TRP A 58 6.89 2.71 -9.18
CA TRP A 58 8.04 3.48 -9.63
C TRP A 58 9.36 2.67 -9.55
N TYR A 59 9.58 1.97 -8.44
CA TYR A 59 10.75 1.10 -8.27
C TYR A 59 10.73 -0.07 -9.27
N LEU A 60 9.55 -0.64 -9.53
CA LEU A 60 9.39 -1.69 -10.53
C LEU A 60 9.66 -1.18 -11.96
N PHE A 61 9.22 0.05 -12.28
CA PHE A 61 9.44 0.68 -13.57
C PHE A 61 10.94 0.88 -13.87
N THR A 62 11.62 1.51 -12.92
CA THR A 62 13.07 1.79 -12.98
C THR A 62 13.92 0.54 -12.86
N GLY A 63 13.37 -0.55 -12.33
CA GLY A 63 14.10 -1.78 -12.06
C GLY A 63 15.04 -1.65 -10.86
N HIS A 64 14.65 -0.84 -9.87
CA HIS A 64 15.43 -0.57 -8.68
C HIS A 64 15.64 -1.83 -7.83
N SER A 65 16.81 -1.95 -7.18
CA SER A 65 17.18 -3.12 -6.35
C SER A 65 16.25 -3.37 -5.15
N LYS A 66 15.49 -2.33 -4.75
CA LYS A 66 14.51 -2.36 -3.66
C LYS A 66 13.07 -2.60 -4.13
N ALA A 67 12.84 -2.87 -5.41
CA ALA A 67 11.47 -3.02 -5.94
C ALA A 67 10.71 -4.16 -5.25
N ASN A 68 11.35 -5.32 -5.04
CA ASN A 68 10.69 -6.46 -4.41
C ASN A 68 10.31 -6.18 -2.96
N PHE A 69 11.12 -5.40 -2.23
CA PHE A 69 10.78 -4.98 -0.88
C PHE A 69 9.58 -4.03 -0.86
N ALA A 70 9.57 -3.00 -1.73
CA ALA A 70 8.46 -2.05 -1.80
C ALA A 70 7.15 -2.73 -2.23
N LEU A 71 7.22 -3.67 -3.17
CA LEU A 71 6.08 -4.50 -3.59
C LEU A 71 5.54 -5.35 -2.44
N ALA A 72 6.42 -5.99 -1.67
CA ALA A 72 6.02 -6.79 -0.52
C ALA A 72 5.40 -5.91 0.59
N LEU A 73 5.98 -4.75 0.88
CA LEU A 73 5.45 -3.78 1.84
C LEU A 73 4.02 -3.39 1.48
N PHE A 74 3.83 -2.82 0.28
CA PHE A 74 2.51 -2.47 -0.24
C PHE A 74 1.53 -3.63 -0.12
N ALA A 75 1.94 -4.83 -0.54
CA ALA A 75 1.03 -5.96 -0.57
C ALA A 75 0.63 -6.43 0.83
N PHE A 76 1.52 -6.39 1.81
CA PHE A 76 1.16 -6.71 3.19
C PHE A 76 0.21 -5.66 3.77
N THR A 77 0.49 -4.37 3.59
CA THR A 77 -0.40 -3.28 4.02
C THR A 77 -1.80 -3.47 3.43
N ALA A 78 -1.90 -3.60 2.10
CA ALA A 78 -3.16 -3.74 1.37
C ALA A 78 -3.95 -5.02 1.66
N LEU A 79 -3.29 -6.11 2.09
CA LEU A 79 -3.96 -7.36 2.46
C LEU A 79 -4.37 -7.39 3.93
N LEU A 80 -3.62 -6.69 4.79
CA LEU A 80 -3.92 -6.61 6.22
C LEU A 80 -5.15 -5.75 6.48
N ASP A 81 -5.37 -4.66 5.74
CA ASP A 81 -6.57 -3.82 5.86
C ASP A 81 -7.90 -4.63 5.79
N PRO A 82 -8.21 -5.36 4.71
CA PRO A 82 -9.43 -6.17 4.65
C PRO A 82 -9.43 -7.33 5.64
N PHE A 83 -8.26 -7.90 5.95
CA PHE A 83 -8.16 -8.98 6.93
C PHE A 83 -8.55 -8.51 8.33
N PHE A 84 -8.06 -7.34 8.75
CA PHE A 84 -8.39 -6.73 10.04
C PHE A 84 -9.84 -6.24 10.09
N ASN A 85 -10.37 -5.72 9.00
CA ASN A 85 -11.77 -5.36 8.88
C ASN A 85 -12.71 -6.59 9.00
N LEU A 86 -12.35 -7.72 8.38
CA LEU A 86 -13.12 -8.97 8.45
C LEU A 86 -13.05 -9.65 9.81
N THR A 87 -11.92 -9.52 10.51
CA THR A 87 -11.72 -10.10 11.86
C THR A 87 -12.27 -9.20 12.97
N GLY A 88 -12.68 -7.97 12.64
CA GLY A 88 -13.25 -7.01 13.59
C GLY A 88 -12.22 -6.32 14.47
N ILE A 89 -10.94 -6.30 14.08
CA ILE A 89 -9.88 -5.61 14.82
C ILE A 89 -10.04 -4.08 14.70
N PHE A 90 -10.39 -3.59 13.50
CA PHE A 90 -10.79 -2.19 13.26
C PHE A 90 -11.73 -2.11 12.05
N THR A 91 -12.37 -0.95 11.84
CA THR A 91 -13.19 -0.68 10.65
C THR A 91 -12.37 0.03 9.59
N SER A 92 -12.25 -0.56 8.40
CA SER A 92 -11.51 0.06 7.30
C SER A 92 -12.27 1.26 6.72
N MET A 93 -11.53 2.34 6.46
CA MET A 93 -12.02 3.50 5.71
C MET A 93 -11.87 3.35 4.20
N VAL A 94 -11.25 2.25 3.73
CA VAL A 94 -11.07 1.97 2.31
C VAL A 94 -12.41 1.48 1.73
N PRO A 95 -12.96 2.15 0.70
CA PRO A 95 -14.18 1.69 0.04
C PRO A 95 -13.97 0.34 -0.64
N LEU A 96 -15.01 -0.50 -0.66
CA LEU A 96 -14.94 -1.88 -1.20
C LEU A 96 -14.33 -1.97 -2.59
N TYR A 97 -14.67 -1.05 -3.51
CA TYR A 97 -14.12 -1.05 -4.87
C TYR A 97 -12.60 -0.88 -4.88
N ALA A 98 -12.06 -0.05 -3.98
CA ALA A 98 -10.63 0.20 -3.86
C ALA A 98 -9.94 -0.97 -3.14
N THR A 99 -10.57 -1.54 -2.11
CA THR A 99 -10.09 -2.75 -1.45
C THR A 99 -9.89 -3.89 -2.45
N LEU A 100 -10.89 -4.19 -3.28
CA LEU A 100 -10.79 -5.25 -4.29
C LEU A 100 -9.63 -5.00 -5.27
N LEU A 101 -9.45 -3.75 -5.66
CA LEU A 101 -8.43 -3.35 -6.62
C LEU A 101 -7.02 -3.39 -6.00
N PHE A 102 -6.87 -2.95 -4.75
CA PHE A 102 -5.62 -3.06 -3.99
C PHE A 102 -5.27 -4.51 -3.71
N VAL A 103 -6.22 -5.36 -3.32
CA VAL A 103 -6.01 -6.80 -3.12
C VAL A 103 -5.51 -7.46 -4.42
N ALA A 104 -6.14 -7.16 -5.55
CA ALA A 104 -5.68 -7.68 -6.84
C ALA A 104 -4.24 -7.25 -7.16
N CYS A 105 -3.91 -5.96 -6.93
CA CYS A 105 -2.54 -5.46 -7.10
C CYS A 105 -1.57 -6.11 -6.10
N ALA A 106 -1.99 -6.33 -4.86
CA ALA A 106 -1.19 -6.92 -3.79
C ALA A 106 -0.83 -8.37 -4.10
N LEU A 107 -1.77 -9.16 -4.63
CA LEU A 107 -1.50 -10.54 -5.05
C LEU A 107 -0.45 -10.59 -6.17
N VAL A 108 -0.57 -9.69 -7.16
CA VAL A 108 0.43 -9.56 -8.24
C VAL A 108 1.77 -9.10 -7.67
N ALA A 109 1.78 -8.14 -6.75
CA ALA A 109 2.98 -7.62 -6.11
C ALA A 109 3.70 -8.69 -5.27
N LEU A 110 2.98 -9.49 -4.48
CA LEU A 110 3.54 -10.63 -3.74
C LEU A 110 4.16 -11.64 -4.69
N TYR A 111 3.43 -12.02 -5.75
CA TYR A 111 3.95 -12.95 -6.74
C TYR A 111 5.28 -12.45 -7.30
N ILE A 112 5.36 -11.19 -7.73
CA ILE A 112 6.59 -10.60 -8.27
C ILE A 112 7.71 -10.56 -7.23
N ALA A 113 7.40 -10.12 -6.01
CA ALA A 113 8.37 -9.94 -4.93
C ALA A 113 9.02 -11.25 -4.50
N PHE A 114 8.22 -12.30 -4.30
CA PHE A 114 8.70 -13.60 -3.80
C PHE A 114 9.27 -14.49 -4.90
N SER A 115 8.71 -14.48 -6.12
CA SER A 115 9.29 -15.23 -7.24
C SER A 115 10.54 -14.55 -7.82
N ASN A 116 10.76 -13.27 -7.49
CA ASN A 116 11.78 -12.42 -8.11
C ASN A 116 11.67 -12.45 -9.66
N ALA A 117 10.43 -12.41 -10.18
CA ALA A 117 10.10 -12.60 -11.60
C ALA A 117 10.91 -11.72 -12.58
N PHE A 118 11.33 -10.53 -12.13
CA PHE A 118 12.04 -9.56 -12.98
C PHE A 118 13.50 -9.33 -12.60
N GLY A 119 14.07 -10.13 -11.68
CA GLY A 119 15.48 -10.04 -11.31
C GLY A 119 15.86 -8.72 -10.63
N THR A 120 14.90 -8.02 -10.01
CA THR A 120 15.08 -6.71 -9.36
C THR A 120 15.69 -6.77 -7.96
N GLY A 121 16.19 -7.95 -7.54
CA GLY A 121 16.84 -8.17 -6.25
C GLY A 121 16.00 -9.10 -5.36
N ARG A 122 16.53 -10.29 -5.05
CA ARG A 122 15.80 -11.28 -4.24
C ARG A 122 15.48 -10.71 -2.86
N ILE A 123 14.23 -10.86 -2.45
CA ILE A 123 13.84 -10.57 -1.07
C ILE A 123 14.39 -11.68 -0.17
N SER A 124 15.10 -11.30 0.89
CA SER A 124 15.50 -12.26 1.92
C SER A 124 14.35 -12.46 2.90
N PHE A 125 14.38 -13.55 3.66
CA PHE A 125 13.38 -13.78 4.70
C PHE A 125 13.28 -12.61 5.70
N LEU A 126 14.43 -12.04 6.11
CA LEU A 126 14.46 -10.89 7.02
C LEU A 126 13.83 -9.64 6.40
N THR A 127 14.07 -9.40 5.10
CA THR A 127 13.44 -8.25 4.43
C THR A 127 11.95 -8.45 4.21
N ALA A 128 11.51 -9.69 3.95
CA ALA A 128 10.09 -10.02 3.85
C ALA A 128 9.38 -9.84 5.20
N MET A 129 10.00 -10.30 6.29
CA MET A 129 9.48 -10.09 7.64
C MET A 129 9.47 -8.60 8.00
N GLY A 130 10.52 -7.85 7.62
CA GLY A 130 10.56 -6.41 7.78
C GLY A 130 9.45 -5.69 7.03
N SER A 131 9.15 -6.07 5.78
CA SER A 131 8.03 -5.51 5.03
C SER A 131 6.67 -5.85 5.65
N PHE A 132 6.51 -7.05 6.21
CA PHE A 132 5.29 -7.43 6.91
C PHE A 132 5.08 -6.62 8.19
N VAL A 133 6.11 -6.51 9.03
CA VAL A 133 6.04 -5.73 10.28
C VAL A 133 5.79 -4.26 9.99
N LEU A 134 6.45 -3.70 8.97
CA LEU A 134 6.22 -2.31 8.56
C LEU A 134 4.81 -2.10 8.00
N GLY A 135 4.31 -2.99 7.14
CA GLY A 135 2.95 -2.88 6.62
C GLY A 135 1.90 -2.98 7.72
N ALA A 136 2.09 -3.90 8.67
CA ALA A 136 1.24 -3.99 9.86
C ALA A 136 1.32 -2.73 10.73
N ALA A 137 2.50 -2.14 10.90
CA ALA A 137 2.68 -0.89 11.64
C ALA A 137 1.98 0.29 10.96
N VAL A 138 2.02 0.38 9.63
CA VAL A 138 1.31 1.39 8.84
C VAL A 138 -0.20 1.25 9.05
N GLU A 139 -0.73 0.03 8.91
CA GLU A 139 -2.16 -0.25 9.11
C GLU A 139 -2.64 0.10 10.52
N LEU A 140 -1.88 -0.30 11.55
CA LEU A 140 -2.22 0.00 12.94
C LEU A 140 -2.11 1.49 13.25
N PHE A 141 -1.13 2.19 12.67
CA PHE A 141 -0.96 3.63 12.87
C PHE A 141 -2.16 4.41 12.34
N PHE A 142 -2.67 4.07 11.15
CA PHE A 142 -3.79 4.80 10.58
C PHE A 142 -5.15 4.34 11.14
N ASN A 143 -5.32 3.06 11.51
CA ASN A 143 -6.65 2.54 11.89
C ASN A 143 -6.86 2.26 13.39
N TYR A 144 -5.83 2.36 14.24
CA TYR A 144 -5.94 2.05 15.67
C TYR A 144 -5.49 3.16 16.63
N TRP A 145 -4.68 4.14 16.18
CA TRP A 145 -4.00 5.09 17.05
C TRP A 145 -4.37 6.56 16.83
#